data_AF-A0A8D8IU65-F1
#
_entry.id   AF-A0A8D8IU65-F1
#
_cell.length_a   1.000
_cell.length_b   1.000
_cell.length_c   1.000
_cell.angle_alpha   90.00
_cell.angle_beta   90.00
_cell.angle_gamma   90.00
#
_symmetry.space_group_name_H-M   'P 1'
#
loop_
_entity.id
_entity.type
_entity.pdbx_description
1 polymer ?
#
loop_
_entity_poly.entity_id
_entity_poly.type
_entity_poly.pdbx_seq_one_letter_code
_entity_poly.pdbx_strand_id
1 'polypeptide(L)'
;RFIQQSNAICNYIQPNVCCPLDVQAPPATPPPTVAPPPAPATEGPSLSKNADIVSLPTPAEGCGFSKVEHNRVVGGVPAVLHGWPWMALIGYKNTLGEVSFKCGGSLITKRHILTAAHCIRKDLSSVRLGEHDTSTDTETQHIDIPVVKIVTHPQYDKKDGHSDMAILYLGEDVAFNDAVRPICLPLSDPLRTRNFIGYTPFVAGWGRTQEGGKSANVLQELQIPIISNDDCRGLYAKIGKSFSAKQFDDAVMCAGVLEGGKDSCQGDSGGPLMLPQRDGTEFYYYQVGVVSYGIGCARAEVPGVYTRVSQFVEWVKEKVSEPV
;
A
#
# COMPACT_ATOMS: atom_id res chain seq x y z
N ARG A 1 -17.94 -51.55 12.59
CA ARG A 1 -18.44 -52.61 11.67
C ARG A 1 -19.95 -52.58 11.78
N PHE A 2 -20.77 -52.13 10.84
CA PHE A 2 -20.63 -51.68 9.47
C PHE A 2 -21.70 -50.60 9.26
N ILE A 3 -21.38 -49.55 8.50
CA ILE A 3 -22.38 -48.83 7.71
C ILE A 3 -22.92 -49.86 6.72
N GLN A 4 -24.20 -50.20 6.78
CA GLN A 4 -24.86 -50.92 5.69
C GLN A 4 -25.53 -49.90 4.77
N GLN A 5 -25.10 -49.93 3.51
CA GLN A 5 -25.65 -49.17 2.40
C GLN A 5 -27.16 -49.46 2.25
N SER A 6 -27.90 -48.35 2.14
CA SER A 6 -29.28 -48.31 1.65
C SER A 6 -29.33 -48.87 0.23
N ASN A 7 -30.15 -49.91 0.02
CA ASN A 7 -30.63 -50.31 -1.29
C ASN A 7 -32.14 -50.04 -1.33
N ALA A 8 -32.50 -48.81 -1.67
CA ALA A 8 -33.79 -48.51 -2.28
C ALA A 8 -33.69 -47.18 -3.02
N ILE A 9 -33.94 -47.24 -4.32
CA ILE A 9 -34.03 -46.13 -5.26
C ILE A 9 -35.10 -45.15 -4.75
N CYS A 10 -34.68 -43.97 -4.27
CA CYS A 10 -35.57 -42.90 -3.87
C CYS A 10 -36.00 -42.09 -5.10
N ASN A 11 -37.20 -42.35 -5.62
CA ASN A 11 -37.95 -41.34 -6.37
C ASN A 11 -38.52 -40.33 -5.37
N TYR A 12 -37.78 -39.24 -5.18
CA TYR A 12 -38.20 -37.91 -4.73
C TYR A 12 -39.58 -37.80 -4.04
N ILE A 13 -39.56 -37.70 -2.71
CA ILE A 13 -40.26 -36.74 -1.82
C ILE A 13 -40.28 -37.37 -0.40
N GLN A 14 -39.43 -36.85 0.49
CA GLN A 14 -39.30 -36.99 1.96
C GLN A 14 -39.92 -38.22 2.69
N PRO A 15 -39.15 -39.02 3.48
CA PRO A 15 -39.73 -40.03 4.36
C PRO A 15 -40.20 -39.43 5.70
N ASN A 16 -41.51 -39.47 5.93
CA ASN A 16 -42.15 -39.22 7.22
C ASN A 16 -42.01 -40.46 8.14
N VAL A 17 -41.71 -40.24 9.42
CA VAL A 17 -41.71 -41.28 10.46
C VAL A 17 -43.04 -41.24 11.20
N CYS A 18 -43.78 -42.36 11.25
CA CYS A 18 -45.03 -42.49 12.00
C CYS A 18 -44.77 -43.10 13.39
N CYS A 19 -45.34 -42.50 14.45
CA CYS A 19 -45.46 -43.11 15.78
C CYS A 19 -46.91 -43.57 16.02
N PRO A 20 -47.15 -44.69 16.74
CA PRO A 20 -48.49 -45.14 17.11
C PRO A 20 -49.10 -44.26 18.22
N LEU A 21 -50.38 -43.96 18.12
CA LEU A 21 -51.20 -43.38 19.18
C LEU A 21 -51.83 -44.50 20.00
N ASP A 22 -51.74 -44.44 21.33
CA ASP A 22 -52.72 -45.11 22.21
C ASP A 22 -52.88 -44.41 23.57
N VAL A 23 -54.14 -44.05 23.82
CA VAL A 23 -55.00 -44.19 25.03
C VAL A 23 -54.61 -43.55 26.38
N GLN A 24 -55.66 -42.90 26.92
CA GLN A 24 -55.87 -42.11 28.13
C GLN A 24 -55.40 -42.72 29.48
N ALA A 25 -54.98 -41.83 30.39
CA ALA A 25 -54.87 -42.08 31.84
C ALA A 25 -55.61 -40.99 32.66
N PRO A 26 -56.06 -41.26 33.91
CA PRO A 26 -57.08 -40.48 34.64
C PRO A 26 -56.52 -39.22 35.35
N PRO A 27 -57.39 -38.33 35.88
CA PRO A 27 -56.98 -37.00 36.34
C PRO A 27 -56.35 -37.01 37.74
N ALA A 28 -55.20 -36.35 37.88
CA ALA A 28 -54.56 -36.03 39.15
C ALA A 28 -54.79 -34.56 39.54
N THR A 29 -55.04 -34.33 40.83
CA THR A 29 -55.30 -33.05 41.50
C THR A 29 -54.13 -32.05 41.45
N PRO A 30 -54.38 -30.72 41.55
CA PRO A 30 -53.37 -29.70 41.32
C PRO A 30 -52.56 -29.36 42.59
N PRO A 31 -51.23 -29.19 42.50
CA PRO A 31 -50.41 -28.51 43.51
C PRO A 31 -50.28 -26.99 43.23
N PRO A 32 -49.83 -26.18 44.20
CA PRO A 32 -50.08 -24.75 44.24
C PRO A 32 -49.21 -23.93 43.27
N THR A 33 -49.79 -22.85 42.76
CA THR A 33 -49.16 -21.83 41.92
C THR A 33 -48.02 -21.12 42.66
N VAL A 34 -46.79 -21.34 42.20
CA VAL A 34 -45.63 -20.48 42.46
C VAL A 34 -45.43 -19.60 41.22
N ALA A 35 -45.36 -18.28 41.42
CA ALA A 35 -45.14 -17.31 40.35
C ALA A 35 -43.75 -17.53 39.70
N PRO A 36 -43.63 -17.46 38.36
CA PRO A 36 -42.34 -17.56 37.70
C PRO A 36 -41.49 -16.29 37.94
N PRO A 37 -40.15 -16.41 37.98
CA PRO A 37 -39.27 -15.26 38.05
C PRO A 37 -39.40 -14.40 36.77
N PRO A 38 -39.13 -13.10 36.84
CA PRO A 38 -39.23 -12.22 35.68
C PRO A 38 -38.29 -12.69 34.57
N ALA A 39 -38.80 -12.68 33.33
CA ALA A 39 -38.06 -13.07 32.14
C ALA A 39 -36.76 -12.25 32.02
N PRO A 40 -35.66 -12.84 31.51
CA PRO A 40 -34.48 -12.07 31.15
C PRO A 40 -34.89 -11.02 30.11
N ALA A 41 -34.47 -9.77 30.32
CA ALA A 41 -34.62 -8.73 29.32
C ALA A 41 -34.01 -9.23 28.01
N THR A 42 -34.85 -9.35 26.98
CA THR A 42 -34.39 -9.51 25.60
C THR A 42 -33.59 -8.26 25.26
N GLU A 43 -32.28 -8.37 25.31
CA GLU A 43 -31.40 -7.46 24.58
C GLU A 43 -31.87 -7.50 23.12
N GLY A 44 -32.33 -6.34 22.63
CA GLY A 44 -32.60 -6.18 21.20
C GLY A 44 -31.34 -6.54 20.40
N PRO A 45 -31.48 -6.87 19.10
CA PRO A 45 -30.33 -7.21 18.28
C PRO A 45 -29.35 -6.04 18.35
N SER A 46 -28.20 -6.28 18.99
CA SER A 46 -27.09 -5.37 18.96
C SER A 46 -26.71 -5.25 17.49
N LEU A 47 -26.91 -4.05 16.94
CA LEU A 47 -26.34 -3.69 15.65
C LEU A 47 -24.83 -3.85 15.80
N SER A 48 -24.30 -4.99 15.36
CA SER A 48 -22.87 -5.17 15.16
C SER A 48 -22.44 -4.12 14.15
N LYS A 49 -21.96 -2.98 14.65
CA LYS A 49 -21.07 -2.10 13.90
C LYS A 49 -19.75 -2.85 13.72
N ASN A 50 -19.74 -3.89 12.91
CA ASN A 50 -18.57 -4.19 12.10
C ASN A 50 -18.51 -3.07 11.08
N ALA A 51 -18.02 -1.90 11.50
CA ALA A 51 -17.39 -1.00 10.56
C ALA A 51 -16.25 -1.82 9.95
N ASP A 52 -16.25 -2.01 8.64
CA ASP A 52 -15.20 -2.71 7.92
C ASP A 52 -13.86 -2.10 8.30
N ILE A 53 -13.11 -2.76 9.20
CA ILE A 53 -11.78 -2.32 9.60
C ILE A 53 -10.92 -2.49 8.37
N VAL A 54 -10.52 -1.38 7.75
CA VAL A 54 -9.68 -1.41 6.55
C VAL A 54 -8.30 -1.94 6.93
N SER A 55 -7.97 -3.13 6.45
CA SER A 55 -6.65 -3.73 6.59
C SER A 55 -5.79 -3.45 5.34
N LEU A 56 -4.47 -3.59 5.50
CA LEU A 56 -3.57 -3.63 4.36
C LEU A 56 -3.79 -4.95 3.59
N PRO A 57 -3.94 -4.89 2.25
CA PRO A 57 -4.18 -6.07 1.44
C PRO A 57 -2.94 -6.98 1.38
N THR A 58 -3.19 -8.27 1.26
CA THR A 58 -2.22 -9.33 0.99
C THR A 58 -2.14 -9.64 -0.51
N PRO A 59 -1.11 -10.36 -0.99
CA PRO A 59 -1.02 -10.81 -2.38
C PRO A 59 -2.27 -11.56 -2.85
N ALA A 60 -2.86 -12.38 -1.98
CA ALA A 60 -4.10 -13.12 -2.25
C ALA A 60 -5.32 -12.20 -2.43
N GLU A 61 -5.29 -11.01 -1.82
CA GLU A 61 -6.31 -9.95 -1.98
C GLU A 61 -5.99 -9.00 -3.14
N GLY A 62 -4.92 -9.27 -3.90
CA GLY A 62 -4.59 -8.59 -5.15
C GLY A 62 -3.66 -7.38 -5.03
N CYS A 63 -2.96 -7.20 -3.89
CA CYS A 63 -1.90 -6.20 -3.82
C CYS A 63 -0.67 -6.62 -4.62
N GLY A 64 0.14 -5.64 -5.03
CA GLY A 64 1.46 -5.85 -5.62
C GLY A 64 1.44 -6.63 -6.93
N PHE A 65 0.28 -6.82 -7.54
CA PHE A 65 0.14 -7.58 -8.78
C PHE A 65 0.20 -6.64 -10.00
N SER A 66 1.01 -7.00 -10.99
CA SER A 66 1.07 -6.36 -12.31
C SER A 66 0.90 -7.42 -13.40
N LYS A 67 0.14 -7.09 -14.44
CA LYS A 67 0.01 -7.95 -15.63
C LYS A 67 1.21 -7.86 -16.58
N VAL A 68 2.08 -6.88 -16.35
CA VAL A 68 3.28 -6.65 -17.16
C VAL A 68 4.43 -7.42 -16.54
N GLU A 69 5.16 -8.16 -17.38
CA GLU A 69 6.46 -8.71 -16.98
C GLU A 69 7.52 -7.60 -17.01
N HIS A 70 8.09 -7.28 -15.86
CA HIS A 70 9.16 -6.29 -15.76
C HIS A 70 10.52 -6.95 -15.93
N ASN A 71 11.21 -6.62 -17.02
CA ASN A 71 12.54 -7.13 -17.34
C ASN A 71 13.65 -6.32 -16.63
N ARG A 72 14.90 -6.77 -16.77
CA ARG A 72 16.05 -6.00 -16.28
C ARG A 72 16.14 -4.65 -16.98
N VAL A 73 16.09 -3.56 -16.21
CA VAL A 73 16.17 -2.18 -16.69
C VAL A 73 17.53 -1.58 -16.35
N VAL A 74 18.20 -0.99 -17.34
CA VAL A 74 19.49 -0.30 -17.17
C VAL A 74 19.37 1.10 -17.75
N GLY A 75 19.49 2.14 -16.91
CA GLY A 75 19.55 3.53 -17.37
C GLY A 75 18.23 4.29 -17.43
N GLY A 76 17.15 3.71 -16.92
CA GLY A 76 15.81 4.29 -16.99
C GLY A 76 15.18 4.06 -18.35
N VAL A 77 13.94 3.54 -18.38
CA VAL A 77 13.17 3.35 -19.62
C VAL A 77 11.72 3.76 -19.38
N PRO A 78 10.97 4.09 -20.44
CA PRO A 78 9.52 4.22 -20.34
C PRO A 78 8.92 2.91 -19.82
N ALA A 79 8.08 3.01 -18.79
CA ALA A 79 7.32 1.89 -18.29
C ALA A 79 6.28 1.48 -19.33
N VAL A 80 5.87 0.22 -19.31
CA VAL A 80 4.75 -0.26 -20.12
C VAL A 80 3.44 0.28 -19.52
N LEU A 81 2.45 0.56 -20.37
CA LEU A 81 1.09 0.93 -19.94
C LEU A 81 0.56 -0.06 -18.91
N HIS A 82 0.03 0.45 -17.79
CA HIS A 82 -0.45 -0.32 -16.64
C HIS A 82 0.61 -1.18 -15.92
N GLY A 83 1.90 -0.99 -16.19
CA GLY A 83 2.96 -1.75 -15.52
C GLY A 83 3.05 -1.50 -14.02
N TRP A 84 2.71 -0.30 -13.56
CA TRP A 84 2.77 0.08 -12.15
C TRP A 84 1.44 0.64 -11.65
N PRO A 85 0.41 -0.21 -11.45
CA PRO A 85 -0.98 0.23 -11.23
C PRO A 85 -1.24 0.89 -9.87
N TRP A 86 -0.26 0.92 -8.97
CA TRP A 86 -0.33 1.61 -7.69
C TRP A 86 0.23 3.03 -7.73
N MET A 87 0.84 3.45 -8.84
CA MET A 87 1.45 4.77 -8.93
C MET A 87 0.42 5.88 -8.78
N ALA A 88 0.74 6.85 -7.94
CA ALA A 88 -0.10 7.99 -7.65
C ALA A 88 0.65 9.30 -7.91
N LEU A 89 0.00 10.28 -8.54
CA LEU A 89 0.49 11.66 -8.59
C LEU A 89 -0.27 12.49 -7.55
N ILE A 90 0.47 13.29 -6.77
CA ILE A 90 -0.10 14.17 -5.74
C ILE A 90 -0.27 15.57 -6.32
N GLY A 91 -1.52 16.02 -6.36
CA GLY A 91 -1.96 17.27 -6.97
C GLY A 91 -2.02 18.45 -5.99
N TYR A 92 -1.36 19.55 -6.38
CA TYR A 92 -1.32 20.80 -5.63
C TYR A 92 -2.06 21.90 -6.40
N LYS A 93 -3.13 22.42 -5.80
CA LYS A 93 -4.03 23.39 -6.42
C LYS A 93 -3.60 24.82 -6.10
N ASN A 94 -3.32 25.62 -7.13
CA ASN A 94 -2.98 27.03 -6.97
C ASN A 94 -4.23 27.90 -6.74
N THR A 95 -4.04 29.20 -6.52
CA THR A 95 -5.12 30.17 -6.29
C THR A 95 -6.07 30.36 -7.47
N LEU A 96 -5.63 30.04 -8.69
CA LEU A 96 -6.44 30.08 -9.91
C LEU A 96 -7.25 28.78 -10.12
N GLY A 97 -7.01 27.77 -9.29
CA GLY A 97 -7.66 26.47 -9.34
C GLY A 97 -6.96 25.44 -10.22
N GLU A 98 -5.80 25.76 -10.79
CA GLU A 98 -5.00 24.85 -11.59
C GLU A 98 -4.25 23.88 -10.68
N VAL A 99 -4.25 22.60 -11.05
CA VAL A 99 -3.57 21.53 -10.30
C VAL A 99 -2.24 21.22 -10.96
N SER A 100 -1.18 21.19 -10.15
CA SER A 100 0.16 20.77 -10.58
C SER A 100 0.60 19.55 -9.79
N PHE A 101 1.24 18.58 -10.45
CA PHE A 101 1.76 17.38 -9.81
C PHE A 101 3.25 17.55 -9.50
N LYS A 102 3.64 17.37 -8.23
CA LYS A 102 5.02 17.61 -7.77
C LYS A 102 5.63 16.49 -6.92
N CYS A 103 4.78 15.59 -6.43
CA CYS A 103 5.18 14.40 -5.70
C CYS A 103 4.42 13.20 -6.23
N GLY A 104 5.03 12.04 -6.05
CA GLY A 104 4.40 10.74 -6.21
C GLY A 104 3.91 10.15 -4.89
N GLY A 105 3.26 9.00 -5.02
CA GLY A 105 2.86 8.14 -3.93
C GLY A 105 2.51 6.75 -4.46
N SER A 106 2.02 5.91 -3.57
CA SER A 106 1.54 4.58 -3.92
C SER A 106 0.20 4.29 -3.26
N LEU A 107 -0.74 3.72 -4.01
CA LEU A 107 -1.97 3.18 -3.47
C LEU A 107 -1.64 1.96 -2.59
N ILE A 108 -2.05 1.97 -1.33
CA ILE A 108 -1.80 0.87 -0.38
C ILE A 108 -3.08 0.18 0.10
N THR A 109 -4.24 0.82 -0.06
CA THR A 109 -5.57 0.21 0.08
C THR A 109 -6.54 0.87 -0.92
N LYS A 110 -7.83 0.53 -0.92
CA LYS A 110 -8.84 1.23 -1.73
C LYS A 110 -9.01 2.73 -1.41
N ARG A 111 -8.45 3.24 -0.30
CA ARG A 111 -8.67 4.62 0.17
C ARG A 111 -7.41 5.33 0.68
N HIS A 112 -6.25 4.67 0.68
CA HIS A 112 -5.04 5.22 1.30
C HIS A 112 -3.88 5.25 0.31
N ILE A 113 -3.19 6.41 0.29
CA ILE A 113 -1.94 6.61 -0.43
C ILE A 113 -0.80 6.73 0.57
N LEU A 114 0.27 5.97 0.38
CA LEU A 114 1.53 6.14 1.09
C LEU A 114 2.42 7.10 0.31
N THR A 115 2.99 8.09 1.00
CA THR A 115 3.90 9.08 0.40
C THR A 115 4.89 9.60 1.44
N ALA A 116 5.74 10.56 1.06
CA ALA A 116 6.66 11.23 1.95
C ALA A 116 5.97 12.36 2.73
N ALA A 117 6.42 12.62 3.95
CA ALA A 117 5.92 13.72 4.77
C ALA A 117 6.30 15.09 4.21
N HIS A 118 7.44 15.23 3.55
CA HIS A 118 7.85 16.47 2.90
C HIS A 118 6.95 16.87 1.71
N CYS A 119 6.17 15.92 1.17
CA CYS A 119 5.17 16.19 0.14
C CYS A 119 3.91 16.87 0.70
N ILE A 120 3.73 16.91 2.03
CA ILE A 120 2.56 17.52 2.65
C ILE A 120 2.69 19.04 2.67
N ARG A 121 1.87 19.69 1.84
CA ARG A 121 1.81 21.15 1.67
C ARG A 121 0.39 21.66 1.86
N LYS A 122 0.24 22.95 2.15
CA LYS A 122 -1.07 23.60 2.35
C LYS A 122 -1.97 23.56 1.11
N ASP A 123 -1.38 23.52 -0.07
CA ASP A 123 -2.04 23.50 -1.37
C ASP A 123 -2.31 22.07 -1.90
N LEU A 124 -1.95 21.02 -1.14
CA LEU A 124 -2.27 19.64 -1.49
C LEU A 124 -3.79 19.47 -1.54
N SER A 125 -4.30 18.91 -2.63
CA SER A 125 -5.74 18.91 -2.93
C SER A 125 -6.29 17.56 -3.37
N SER A 126 -5.59 16.85 -4.25
CA SER A 126 -6.10 15.62 -4.87
C SER A 126 -4.97 14.64 -5.14
N VAL A 127 -5.36 13.41 -5.48
CA VAL A 127 -4.48 12.36 -5.97
C VAL A 127 -5.01 11.89 -7.32
N ARG A 128 -4.12 11.74 -8.29
CA ARG A 128 -4.41 11.08 -9.57
C ARG A 128 -3.93 9.64 -9.56
N LEU A 129 -4.79 8.71 -9.99
CA LEU A 129 -4.50 7.27 -10.15
C LEU A 129 -4.80 6.83 -11.58
N GLY A 130 -4.13 5.76 -12.02
CA GLY A 130 -4.35 5.17 -13.35
C GLY A 130 -3.75 5.99 -14.50
N GLU A 131 -2.89 6.95 -14.20
CA GLU A 131 -2.16 7.78 -15.16
C GLU A 131 -1.02 7.01 -15.83
N HIS A 132 -0.69 7.37 -17.08
CA HIS A 132 0.47 6.84 -17.79
C HIS A 132 1.23 7.92 -18.54
N ASP A 133 0.60 8.62 -19.49
CA ASP A 133 1.17 9.76 -20.21
C ASP A 133 0.41 11.04 -19.86
N THR A 134 0.99 11.86 -18.98
CA THR A 134 0.40 13.11 -18.49
C THR A 134 0.12 14.18 -19.57
N SER A 135 0.49 13.92 -20.84
CA SER A 135 0.19 14.80 -21.97
C SER A 135 -1.08 14.44 -22.76
N THR A 136 -1.71 13.30 -22.45
CA THR A 136 -2.91 12.81 -23.15
C THR A 136 -3.77 11.92 -22.24
N ASP A 137 -5.05 11.77 -22.57
CA ASP A 137 -6.01 10.93 -21.81
C ASP A 137 -6.58 9.80 -22.70
N THR A 138 -5.90 9.49 -23.82
CA THR A 138 -6.43 8.59 -24.85
C THR A 138 -6.07 7.13 -24.62
N GLU A 139 -4.99 6.88 -23.91
CA GLU A 139 -4.42 5.56 -23.63
C GLU A 139 -4.95 4.94 -22.34
N THR A 140 -5.32 5.79 -21.36
CA THR A 140 -5.90 5.39 -20.09
C THR A 140 -6.85 6.46 -19.58
N GLN A 141 -7.86 6.03 -18.83
CA GLN A 141 -8.74 6.95 -18.12
C GLN A 141 -8.25 7.07 -16.67
N HIS A 142 -7.45 8.10 -16.41
CA HIS A 142 -7.04 8.44 -15.06
C HIS A 142 -8.23 8.91 -14.22
N ILE A 143 -8.11 8.84 -12.89
CA ILE A 143 -9.10 9.36 -11.96
C ILE A 143 -8.43 10.33 -10.97
N ASP A 144 -9.07 11.48 -10.74
CA ASP A 144 -8.63 12.49 -9.79
C ASP A 144 -9.56 12.47 -8.57
N ILE A 145 -9.00 12.19 -7.39
CA ILE A 145 -9.78 11.98 -6.16
C ILE A 145 -9.34 12.99 -5.11
N PRO A 146 -10.27 13.69 -4.43
CA PRO A 146 -9.93 14.64 -3.38
C PRO A 146 -9.30 13.94 -2.16
N VAL A 147 -8.32 14.60 -1.56
CA VAL A 147 -7.74 14.18 -0.28
C VAL A 147 -8.52 14.81 0.86
N VAL A 148 -9.07 14.00 1.75
CA VAL A 148 -9.98 14.45 2.83
C VAL A 148 -9.34 14.42 4.21
N LYS A 149 -8.31 13.59 4.41
CA LYS A 149 -7.53 13.53 5.65
C LYS A 149 -6.06 13.26 5.32
N ILE A 150 -5.17 13.85 6.10
CA ILE A 150 -3.71 13.70 5.96
C ILE A 150 -3.15 13.36 7.32
N VAL A 151 -2.34 12.31 7.39
CA VAL A 151 -1.63 11.91 8.61
C VAL A 151 -0.14 11.83 8.32
N THR A 152 0.63 12.69 8.95
CA THR A 152 2.10 12.67 8.88
C THR A 152 2.66 11.86 10.05
N HIS A 153 3.74 11.12 9.83
CA HIS A 153 4.39 10.38 10.90
C HIS A 153 4.80 11.35 12.04
N PRO A 154 4.46 11.06 13.31
CA PRO A 154 4.63 12.02 14.41
C PRO A 154 6.10 12.34 14.71
N GLN A 155 7.03 11.46 14.32
CA GLN A 155 8.47 11.65 14.48
C GLN A 155 9.14 12.26 13.25
N TYR A 156 8.38 12.70 12.24
CA TYR A 156 8.97 13.34 11.06
C TYR A 156 9.74 14.61 11.45
N ASP A 157 11.04 14.63 11.18
CA ASP A 157 11.91 15.76 11.45
C ASP A 157 12.28 16.46 10.14
N LYS A 158 11.74 17.66 9.93
CA LYS A 158 11.97 18.46 8.73
C LYS A 158 13.43 18.89 8.53
N LYS A 159 14.27 18.84 9.57
CA LYS A 159 15.66 19.30 9.48
C LYS A 159 16.58 18.23 8.92
N ASP A 160 16.41 16.98 9.36
CA ASP A 160 17.26 15.86 8.97
C ASP A 160 16.54 14.87 8.02
N GLY A 161 15.23 15.01 7.81
CA GLY A 161 14.44 14.15 6.94
C GLY A 161 14.15 12.77 7.55
N HIS A 162 14.38 12.58 8.85
CA HIS A 162 14.08 11.33 9.53
C HIS A 162 12.57 11.09 9.60
N SER A 163 12.14 9.82 9.48
CA SER A 163 10.73 9.41 9.49
C SER A 163 9.85 10.14 8.47
N ASP A 164 10.39 10.41 7.28
CA ASP A 164 9.71 11.12 6.19
C ASP A 164 8.64 10.25 5.52
N MET A 165 7.49 10.13 6.18
CA MET A 165 6.36 9.31 5.75
C MET A 165 5.02 9.98 6.11
N ALA A 166 4.06 9.90 5.20
CA ALA A 166 2.69 10.34 5.41
C ALA A 166 1.69 9.43 4.68
N ILE A 167 0.45 9.45 5.16
CA ILE A 167 -0.70 8.76 4.57
C ILE A 167 -1.73 9.81 4.17
N LEU A 168 -2.19 9.73 2.92
CA LEU A 168 -3.31 10.51 2.41
C LEU A 168 -4.55 9.62 2.37
N TYR A 169 -5.66 10.15 2.88
CA TYR A 169 -6.96 9.50 2.86
C TYR A 169 -7.78 10.10 1.73
N LEU A 170 -8.23 9.23 0.83
CA LEU A 170 -9.05 9.59 -0.32
C LEU A 170 -10.51 9.79 0.11
N GLY A 171 -11.22 10.71 -0.56
CA GLY A 171 -12.63 11.01 -0.27
C GLY A 171 -13.58 9.86 -0.60
N GLU A 172 -13.19 8.96 -1.49
CA GLU A 172 -13.98 7.82 -1.94
C GLU A 172 -13.14 6.55 -2.10
N ASP A 173 -13.82 5.40 -2.16
CA ASP A 173 -13.19 4.12 -2.42
C ASP A 173 -12.86 4.00 -3.91
N VAL A 174 -11.65 3.55 -4.19
CA VAL A 174 -11.18 3.27 -5.55
C VAL A 174 -11.52 1.84 -5.94
N ALA A 175 -12.15 1.66 -7.10
CA ALA A 175 -12.36 0.36 -7.69
C ALA A 175 -11.07 -0.16 -8.35
N PHE A 176 -10.65 -1.37 -7.98
CA PHE A 176 -9.45 -1.96 -8.56
C PHE A 176 -9.71 -2.48 -9.97
N ASN A 177 -8.80 -2.18 -10.89
CA ASN A 177 -8.83 -2.61 -12.29
C ASN A 177 -7.39 -2.84 -12.77
N ASP A 178 -7.15 -2.87 -14.08
CA ASP A 178 -5.79 -3.11 -14.60
C ASP A 178 -4.86 -1.90 -14.44
N ALA A 179 -5.40 -0.68 -14.44
CA ALA A 179 -4.66 0.57 -14.28
C ALA A 179 -4.50 0.99 -12.81
N VAL A 180 -5.38 0.50 -11.91
CA VAL A 180 -5.42 0.93 -10.51
C VAL A 180 -5.50 -0.27 -9.56
N ARG A 181 -4.44 -0.51 -8.79
CA ARG A 181 -4.34 -1.58 -7.77
C ARG A 181 -3.42 -1.15 -6.64
N PRO A 182 -3.55 -1.69 -5.42
CA PRO A 182 -2.64 -1.36 -4.33
C PRO A 182 -1.30 -2.11 -4.47
N ILE A 183 -0.21 -1.53 -3.99
CA ILE A 183 1.07 -2.24 -3.79
C ILE A 183 1.04 -3.00 -2.45
N CYS A 184 1.78 -4.11 -2.34
CA CYS A 184 1.94 -4.79 -1.07
C CYS A 184 2.93 -4.07 -0.16
N LEU A 185 2.70 -4.13 1.15
CA LEU A 185 3.67 -3.71 2.16
C LEU A 185 4.32 -4.94 2.82
N PRO A 186 5.56 -4.84 3.37
CA PRO A 186 6.25 -5.96 3.98
C PRO A 186 5.64 -6.31 5.35
N LEU A 187 4.53 -7.03 5.38
CA LEU A 187 3.78 -7.34 6.61
C LEU A 187 4.40 -8.49 7.43
N SER A 188 5.08 -9.43 6.77
CA SER A 188 5.65 -10.63 7.40
C SER A 188 7.06 -10.39 7.93
N ASP A 189 7.41 -11.00 9.07
CA ASP A 189 8.75 -10.89 9.67
C ASP A 189 9.93 -11.18 8.72
N PRO A 190 9.88 -12.20 7.83
CA PRO A 190 10.97 -12.46 6.89
C PRO A 190 11.18 -11.35 5.86
N LEU A 191 10.16 -10.53 5.57
CA LEU A 191 10.28 -9.36 4.70
C LEU A 191 10.67 -8.11 5.49
N ARG A 192 10.20 -7.98 6.74
CA ARG A 192 10.52 -6.84 7.59
C ARG A 192 11.98 -6.79 8.02
N THR A 193 12.55 -7.95 8.33
CA THR A 193 13.91 -8.12 8.85
C THR A 193 14.94 -8.41 7.76
N ARG A 194 14.51 -8.51 6.49
CA ARG A 194 15.41 -8.83 5.38
C ARG A 194 16.44 -7.72 5.18
N ASN A 195 17.70 -8.12 5.03
CA ASN A 195 18.73 -7.24 4.52
C ASN A 195 18.60 -7.11 3.00
N PHE A 196 18.29 -5.90 2.53
CA PHE A 196 18.12 -5.61 1.12
C PHE A 196 19.40 -5.10 0.43
N ILE A 197 20.53 -4.98 1.13
CA ILE A 197 21.80 -4.55 0.53
C ILE A 197 22.16 -5.47 -0.66
N GLY A 198 22.52 -4.86 -1.80
CA GLY A 198 22.83 -5.55 -3.04
C GLY A 198 21.62 -5.94 -3.90
N TYR A 199 20.39 -5.86 -3.36
CA TYR A 199 19.19 -6.03 -4.17
C TYR A 199 19.03 -4.82 -5.10
N THR A 200 18.39 -5.04 -6.25
CA THR A 200 18.14 -4.00 -7.25
C THR A 200 16.63 -3.78 -7.44
N PRO A 201 15.94 -3.12 -6.49
CA PRO A 201 14.54 -2.75 -6.63
C PRO A 201 14.26 -1.83 -7.83
N PHE A 202 12.99 -1.78 -8.19
CA PHE A 202 12.45 -0.80 -9.13
C PHE A 202 12.07 0.49 -8.42
N VAL A 203 12.28 1.61 -9.10
CA VAL A 203 11.64 2.90 -8.84
C VAL A 203 10.89 3.29 -10.10
N ALA A 204 9.72 3.88 -9.96
CA ALA A 204 8.96 4.43 -11.07
C ALA A 204 8.44 5.82 -10.73
N GLY A 205 8.26 6.66 -11.74
CA GLY A 205 7.69 8.00 -11.58
C GLY A 205 7.79 8.87 -12.84
N TRP A 206 7.25 10.08 -12.72
CA TRP A 206 7.21 11.13 -13.76
C TRP A 206 8.19 12.27 -13.45
N GLY A 207 9.13 12.03 -12.54
CA GLY A 207 10.18 12.97 -12.22
C GLY A 207 11.04 13.33 -13.42
N ARG A 208 11.95 14.27 -13.22
CA ARG A 208 12.85 14.70 -14.30
C ARG A 208 13.77 13.55 -14.68
N THR A 209 13.94 13.31 -15.97
CA THR A 209 14.83 12.25 -16.45
C THR A 209 16.31 12.61 -16.37
N GLN A 210 16.60 13.90 -16.15
CA GLN A 210 17.95 14.46 -16.04
C GLN A 210 17.94 15.60 -15.02
N GLU A 211 19.07 15.81 -14.33
CA GLU A 211 19.21 16.93 -13.41
C GLU A 211 18.98 18.28 -14.12
N GLY A 212 18.12 19.13 -13.55
CA GLY A 212 17.73 20.40 -14.18
C GLY A 212 16.83 20.27 -15.43
N GLY A 213 16.52 19.05 -15.85
CA GLY A 213 15.69 18.75 -17.02
C GLY A 213 14.19 18.97 -16.81
N LYS A 214 13.40 18.60 -17.82
CA LYS A 214 11.94 18.57 -17.74
C LYS A 214 11.47 17.25 -17.13
N SER A 215 10.32 17.28 -16.46
CA SER A 215 9.60 16.07 -16.06
C SER A 215 9.25 15.21 -17.27
N ALA A 216 9.22 13.89 -17.08
CA ALA A 216 8.76 12.97 -18.11
C ALA A 216 7.23 13.06 -18.23
N ASN A 217 6.72 13.03 -19.46
CA ASN A 217 5.27 12.93 -19.66
C ASN A 217 4.79 11.49 -19.44
N VAL A 218 5.53 10.52 -19.98
CA VAL A 218 5.29 9.08 -19.84
C VAL A 218 5.97 8.57 -18.57
N LEU A 219 5.29 7.70 -17.82
CA LEU A 219 5.85 7.03 -16.64
C LEU A 219 7.18 6.35 -16.97
N GLN A 220 8.21 6.63 -16.18
CA GLN A 220 9.52 6.00 -16.31
C GLN A 220 9.71 4.94 -15.22
N GLU A 221 10.55 3.94 -15.50
CA GLU A 221 11.00 2.95 -14.54
C GLU A 221 12.52 2.77 -14.59
N LEU A 222 13.11 2.45 -13.44
CA LEU A 222 14.55 2.25 -13.26
C LEU A 222 14.78 1.17 -12.21
N GLN A 223 15.81 0.36 -12.41
CA GLN A 223 16.36 -0.52 -11.38
C GLN A 223 17.62 0.10 -10.75
N ILE A 224 17.63 0.19 -9.41
CA ILE A 224 18.67 0.87 -8.63
C ILE A 224 19.13 0.00 -7.47
N PRO A 225 20.44 -0.24 -7.27
CA PRO A 225 20.91 -1.13 -6.22
C PRO A 225 20.87 -0.45 -4.85
N ILE A 226 20.50 -1.21 -3.83
CA ILE A 226 20.55 -0.77 -2.43
C ILE A 226 21.97 -0.95 -1.91
N ILE A 227 22.48 0.09 -1.24
CA ILE A 227 23.80 0.11 -0.59
C ILE A 227 23.65 0.23 0.93
N SER A 228 24.74 -0.01 1.67
CA SER A 228 24.71 0.16 3.13
C SER A 228 24.58 1.64 3.52
N ASN A 229 23.95 1.91 4.67
CA ASN A 229 23.84 3.27 5.20
C ASN A 229 25.22 3.86 5.53
N ASP A 230 26.18 3.02 5.93
CA ASP A 230 27.56 3.44 6.20
C ASP A 230 28.28 3.89 4.92
N ASP A 231 28.20 3.11 3.84
CA ASP A 231 28.76 3.49 2.54
C ASP A 231 28.11 4.78 2.05
N CYS A 232 26.79 4.86 2.13
CA CYS A 232 26.03 6.03 1.73
C CYS A 232 26.46 7.29 2.49
N ARG A 233 26.56 7.21 3.84
CA ARG A 233 27.05 8.29 4.69
C ARG A 233 28.49 8.68 4.33
N GLY A 234 29.35 7.70 4.04
CA GLY A 234 30.72 7.93 3.59
C GLY A 234 30.80 8.68 2.26
N LEU A 235 29.94 8.33 1.30
CA LEU A 235 29.85 9.01 0.00
C LEU A 235 29.39 10.46 0.15
N TYR A 236 28.37 10.73 0.96
CA TYR A 236 27.95 12.09 1.26
C TYR A 236 29.05 12.90 1.97
N ALA A 237 29.81 12.29 2.88
CA ALA A 237 30.93 12.96 3.54
C ALA A 237 32.01 13.41 2.54
N LYS A 238 32.28 12.63 1.47
CA LYS A 238 33.23 13.01 0.41
C LYS A 238 32.86 14.31 -0.29
N ILE A 239 31.57 14.63 -0.41
CA ILE A 239 31.07 15.86 -1.04
C ILE A 239 30.80 16.99 -0.02
N GLY A 240 31.38 16.90 1.18
CA GLY A 240 31.26 17.91 2.22
C GLY A 240 29.90 17.94 2.92
N LYS A 241 29.12 16.85 2.82
CA LYS A 241 27.83 16.69 3.50
C LYS A 241 27.94 15.64 4.59
N SER A 242 28.00 16.09 5.83
CA SER A 242 27.99 15.19 6.99
C SER A 242 26.57 14.98 7.46
N PHE A 243 26.18 13.72 7.57
CA PHE A 243 24.93 13.32 8.21
C PHE A 243 25.20 12.69 9.57
N SER A 244 24.31 12.96 10.52
CA SER A 244 24.43 12.38 11.86
C SER A 244 24.08 10.89 11.83
N ALA A 245 24.56 10.12 12.81
CA ALA A 245 24.15 8.72 12.95
C ALA A 245 22.64 8.57 13.16
N LYS A 246 21.98 9.55 13.80
CA LYS A 246 20.52 9.60 13.94
C LYS A 246 19.83 9.72 12.58
N GLN A 247 20.39 10.48 11.66
CA GLN A 247 19.80 10.70 10.35
C GLN A 247 19.91 9.46 9.44
N PHE A 248 20.95 8.64 9.65
CA PHE A 248 21.27 7.45 8.86
C PHE A 248 21.14 6.16 9.68
N ASP A 249 20.05 6.06 10.46
CA ASP A 249 19.72 4.86 11.24
C ASP A 249 18.87 3.86 10.44
N ASP A 250 18.27 2.90 11.12
CA ASP A 250 17.45 1.86 10.48
C ASP A 250 16.17 2.40 9.84
N ALA A 251 15.75 3.64 10.13
CA ALA A 251 14.58 4.28 9.52
C ALA A 251 14.80 4.67 8.06
N VAL A 252 16.05 4.67 7.58
CA VAL A 252 16.39 4.99 6.19
C VAL A 252 17.10 3.84 5.48
N MET A 253 17.05 3.89 4.16
CA MET A 253 17.87 3.07 3.26
C MET A 253 18.37 3.91 2.10
N CYS A 254 19.54 3.56 1.58
CA CYS A 254 20.09 4.22 0.40
C CYS A 254 20.05 3.31 -0.82
N ALA A 255 19.72 3.90 -1.97
CA ALA A 255 19.86 3.23 -3.26
C ALA A 255 20.54 4.16 -4.26
N GLY A 256 21.49 3.63 -5.02
CA GLY A 256 22.29 4.43 -5.94
C GLY A 256 23.39 3.64 -6.61
N VAL A 257 23.74 4.04 -7.83
CA VAL A 257 24.90 3.48 -8.54
C VAL A 257 26.12 4.38 -8.30
N LEU A 258 27.23 3.80 -7.84
CA LEU A 258 28.46 4.54 -7.54
C LEU A 258 29.02 5.29 -8.77
N GLU A 259 28.91 4.67 -9.95
CA GLU A 259 29.33 5.25 -11.23
C GLU A 259 28.47 6.45 -11.67
N GLY A 260 27.31 6.68 -11.04
CA GLY A 260 26.34 7.70 -11.42
C GLY A 260 25.48 7.31 -12.62
N GLY A 261 24.81 8.31 -13.19
CA GLY A 261 23.94 8.17 -14.36
C GLY A 261 22.59 7.50 -14.09
N LYS A 262 22.30 7.08 -12.86
CA LYS A 262 21.02 6.44 -12.46
C LYS A 262 20.62 6.87 -11.05
N ASP A 263 19.48 7.52 -10.91
CA ASP A 263 18.86 7.88 -9.64
C ASP A 263 17.39 8.25 -9.85
N SER A 264 16.60 8.25 -8.78
CA SER A 264 15.34 8.99 -8.72
C SER A 264 15.60 10.50 -8.76
N CYS A 265 14.67 11.28 -9.31
CA CYS A 265 14.88 12.72 -9.48
C CYS A 265 13.69 13.55 -8.98
N GLN A 266 13.80 14.88 -9.12
CA GLN A 266 12.72 15.81 -8.74
C GLN A 266 11.41 15.41 -9.42
N GLY A 267 10.35 15.25 -8.62
CA GLY A 267 9.03 14.79 -9.07
C GLY A 267 8.72 13.34 -8.72
N ASP A 268 9.73 12.52 -8.42
CA ASP A 268 9.56 11.15 -7.91
C ASP A 268 9.42 11.10 -6.38
N SER A 269 9.65 12.22 -5.69
CA SER A 269 9.48 12.41 -4.25
C SER A 269 8.18 11.81 -3.73
N GLY A 270 8.26 10.97 -2.69
CA GLY A 270 7.12 10.25 -2.14
C GLY A 270 6.73 8.97 -2.89
N GLY A 271 7.30 8.71 -4.07
CA GLY A 271 7.08 7.49 -4.85
C GLY A 271 7.69 6.23 -4.22
N PRO A 272 7.29 5.04 -4.69
CA PRO A 272 7.71 3.77 -4.09
C PRO A 272 9.07 3.27 -4.61
N LEU A 273 9.86 2.68 -3.71
CA LEU A 273 10.95 1.76 -4.04
C LEU A 273 10.43 0.32 -3.85
N MET A 274 10.47 -0.47 -4.93
CA MET A 274 9.66 -1.68 -5.08
C MET A 274 10.53 -2.91 -5.30
N LEU A 275 10.37 -3.92 -4.46
CA LEU A 275 11.04 -5.20 -4.63
C LEU A 275 10.09 -6.25 -5.19
N PRO A 276 10.47 -6.93 -6.29
CA PRO A 276 9.76 -8.13 -6.73
C PRO A 276 10.05 -9.29 -5.79
N GLN A 277 9.00 -9.99 -5.39
CA GLN A 277 9.06 -11.22 -4.61
C GLN A 277 8.26 -12.28 -5.35
N ARG A 278 8.91 -13.43 -5.61
CA ARG A 278 8.25 -14.56 -6.25
C ARG A 278 7.39 -15.30 -5.24
N ASP A 279 6.15 -15.60 -5.61
CA ASP A 279 5.25 -16.49 -4.89
C ASP A 279 4.58 -17.45 -5.89
N GLY A 280 4.95 -18.73 -5.82
CA GLY A 280 4.60 -19.72 -6.85
C GLY A 280 5.13 -19.35 -8.24
N THR A 281 4.22 -19.18 -9.20
CA THR A 281 4.54 -18.78 -10.58
C THR A 281 4.52 -17.27 -10.80
N GLU A 282 3.92 -16.52 -9.88
CA GLU A 282 3.69 -15.09 -10.02
C GLU A 282 4.76 -14.26 -9.28
N PHE A 283 4.91 -13.01 -9.70
CA PHE A 283 5.66 -12.00 -8.97
C PHE A 283 4.70 -11.00 -8.33
N TYR A 284 4.97 -10.70 -7.05
CA TYR A 284 4.30 -9.64 -6.32
C TYR A 284 5.32 -8.58 -5.91
N TYR A 285 4.94 -7.32 -6.02
CA TYR A 285 5.78 -6.19 -5.71
C TYR A 285 5.47 -5.64 -4.33
N TYR A 286 6.53 -5.45 -3.56
CA TYR A 286 6.47 -4.92 -2.21
C TYR A 286 7.17 -3.58 -2.14
N GLN A 287 6.48 -2.58 -1.60
CA GLN A 287 7.10 -1.29 -1.34
C GLN A 287 7.99 -1.39 -0.10
N VAL A 288 9.30 -1.26 -0.31
CA VAL A 288 10.30 -1.33 0.77
C VAL A 288 10.88 0.03 1.13
N GLY A 289 10.70 1.03 0.25
CA GLY A 289 11.12 2.39 0.48
C GLY A 289 10.11 3.43 -0.03
N VAL A 290 10.21 4.64 0.51
CA VAL A 290 9.56 5.86 0.00
C VAL A 290 10.66 6.84 -0.40
N VAL A 291 10.64 7.37 -1.63
CA VAL A 291 11.61 8.37 -2.11
C VAL A 291 11.54 9.59 -1.17
N SER A 292 12.63 9.89 -0.46
CA SER A 292 12.63 10.93 0.58
C SER A 292 13.48 12.13 0.16
N TYR A 293 14.80 11.97 0.07
CA TYR A 293 15.69 13.07 -0.32
C TYR A 293 16.94 12.57 -1.05
N GLY A 294 17.61 13.50 -1.72
CA GLY A 294 18.83 13.26 -2.48
C GLY A 294 19.49 14.59 -2.83
N ILE A 295 20.72 14.56 -3.36
CA ILE A 295 21.41 15.75 -3.85
C ILE A 295 21.58 15.65 -5.35
N GLY A 296 20.85 16.49 -6.09
CA GLY A 296 20.81 16.42 -7.55
C GLY A 296 20.05 15.19 -8.02
N CYS A 297 20.29 14.80 -9.28
CA CYS A 297 19.72 13.59 -9.85
C CYS A 297 20.79 12.85 -10.65
N ALA A 298 20.93 11.56 -10.41
CA ALA A 298 21.83 10.67 -11.15
C ALA A 298 23.30 11.09 -11.07
N ARG A 299 23.69 11.80 -10.01
CA ARG A 299 25.07 12.19 -9.76
C ARG A 299 25.87 10.97 -9.31
N ALA A 300 27.06 10.80 -9.90
CA ALA A 300 28.01 9.80 -9.43
C ALA A 300 28.33 10.00 -7.96
N GLU A 301 28.44 8.90 -7.21
CA GLU A 301 28.69 8.89 -5.76
C GLU A 301 27.66 9.65 -4.91
N VAL A 302 26.45 9.94 -5.42
CA VAL A 302 25.38 10.57 -4.65
C VAL A 302 24.12 9.72 -4.72
N PRO A 303 24.00 8.69 -3.85
CA PRO A 303 22.84 7.83 -3.80
C PRO A 303 21.59 8.57 -3.30
N GLY A 304 20.40 8.14 -3.73
CA GLY A 304 19.13 8.59 -3.18
C GLY A 304 18.86 7.96 -1.80
N VAL A 305 18.20 8.72 -0.93
CA VAL A 305 17.79 8.29 0.40
C VAL A 305 16.29 8.07 0.45
N TYR A 306 15.90 6.93 1.01
CA TYR A 306 14.52 6.47 1.08
C TYR A 306 14.14 6.18 2.53
N THR A 307 12.90 6.48 2.90
CA THR A 307 12.34 6.04 4.19
C THR A 307 12.10 4.53 4.14
N ARG A 308 12.67 3.75 5.07
CA ARG A 308 12.57 2.29 5.12
C ARG A 308 11.18 1.86 5.60
N VAL A 309 10.33 1.41 4.69
CA VAL A 309 8.92 1.08 4.98
C VAL A 309 8.80 0.01 6.06
N SER A 310 9.69 -0.98 6.11
CA SER A 310 9.61 -2.09 7.08
C SER A 310 9.65 -1.64 8.55
N GLN A 311 10.22 -0.47 8.85
CA GLN A 311 10.24 0.11 10.20
C GLN A 311 8.91 0.77 10.59
N PHE A 312 8.11 1.18 9.60
CA PHE A 312 6.88 1.96 9.82
C PHE A 312 5.60 1.17 9.58
N VAL A 313 5.69 -0.11 9.20
CA VAL A 313 4.52 -0.95 8.86
C VAL A 313 3.47 -0.97 9.97
N GLU A 314 3.85 -1.04 11.25
CA GLU A 314 2.86 -1.04 12.34
C GLU A 314 2.11 0.28 12.45
N TRP A 315 2.82 1.40 12.28
CA TRP A 315 2.19 2.72 12.23
C TRP A 315 1.24 2.82 11.02
N VAL A 316 1.65 2.34 9.84
CA VAL A 316 0.78 2.33 8.65
C VAL A 316 -0.47 1.49 8.91
N LYS A 317 -0.32 0.27 9.45
CA LYS A 317 -1.43 -0.63 9.79
C LYS A 317 -2.41 0.03 10.76
N GLU A 318 -1.90 0.66 11.82
CA GLU A 318 -2.71 1.38 12.79
C GLU A 318 -3.53 2.48 12.07
N LYS A 319 -2.87 3.31 11.25
CA LYS A 319 -3.54 4.47 10.62
C LYS A 319 -4.57 4.08 9.58
N VAL A 320 -4.30 3.09 8.72
CA VAL A 320 -5.29 2.68 7.71
C VAL A 320 -6.51 2.00 8.31
N SER A 321 -6.41 1.48 9.54
CA SER A 321 -7.54 0.89 10.27
C SER A 321 -8.47 1.93 10.90
N GLU A 322 -8.03 3.19 11.01
CA GLU A 322 -8.86 4.28 11.50
C GLU A 322 -9.93 4.66 10.45
N PRO A 323 -11.16 5.00 10.88
CA PRO A 323 -12.15 5.56 9.98
C PRO A 323 -11.67 6.90 9.40
N VAL A 324 -12.14 7.17 8.18
CA VAL A 324 -11.87 8.42 7.43
C VAL A 324 -12.76 9.54 7.95
#